data_AF-A0A841RI08-F1
#
_entry.id   AF-A0A841RI08-F1
#
_cell.length_a   1.000
_cell.length_b   1.000
_cell.length_c   1.000
_cell.angle_alpha   90.00
_cell.angle_beta   90.00
_cell.angle_gamma   90.00
#
_symmetry.space_group_name_H-M   'P 1'
#
loop_
_entity.id
_entity.type
_entity.pdbx_description
1 polymer ?
#
loop_
_entity_poly.entity_id
_entity_poly.type
_entity_poly.pdbx_seq_one_letter_code
_entity_poly.pdbx_strand_id
1 'polypeptide(L)'
;MVYFDNLNQKAIQFLKKRIEEGHYKERERLPSDYELSRELGLERSAVRDAIQFLVQEDILLYRPGVGYFVHSKPILSSGIEQLGSVTEMIQQSGKTPGVQYISAELTRPTDQDRKRFAPLDIEQFTQLERLRTADGEPVVYCIDRVDHRIMPLELIHNTESIFTALKTYAKKEIDYAVAHIEPIAYHEEISPMLNSDPDQALLLLKQMHFTKENEPVLYSANFFRADVFSFYVLRKRHTE
;
A
#
# COMPACT_ATOMS: atom_id res chain seq x y z
N MET A 1 12.65 10.41 21.24
CA MET A 1 13.44 9.99 20.07
C MET A 1 14.46 8.96 20.52
N VAL A 2 14.17 7.66 20.34
CA VAL A 2 15.18 6.62 20.52
C VAL A 2 15.94 6.54 19.20
N TYR A 3 17.25 6.78 19.24
CA TYR A 3 18.13 6.59 18.08
C TYR A 3 18.00 5.15 17.59
N PHE A 4 17.54 4.93 16.36
CA PHE A 4 17.52 3.60 15.76
C PHE A 4 18.91 3.30 15.20
N ASP A 5 19.64 2.42 15.88
CA ASP A 5 20.90 1.85 15.39
C ASP A 5 20.63 0.87 14.22
N ASN A 6 21.60 0.74 13.32
CA ASN A 6 21.55 -0.12 12.12
C ASN A 6 21.30 -1.60 12.50
N LEU A 7 21.87 -2.04 13.63
CA LEU A 7 21.68 -3.41 14.14
C LEU A 7 20.22 -3.68 14.53
N ASN A 8 19.51 -2.68 15.06
CA ASN A 8 18.09 -2.80 15.44
C ASN A 8 17.22 -2.94 14.18
N GLN A 9 17.48 -2.13 13.15
CA GLN A 9 16.75 -2.22 11.88
C GLN A 9 16.94 -3.60 11.21
N LYS A 10 18.16 -4.15 11.24
CA LYS A 10 18.45 -5.48 10.72
C LYS A 10 17.67 -6.58 11.47
N ALA A 11 17.59 -6.50 12.79
CA ALA A 11 16.80 -7.44 13.59
C ALA A 11 15.29 -7.32 13.30
N ILE A 12 14.76 -6.10 13.14
CA ILE A 12 13.36 -5.85 12.78
C ILE A 12 13.03 -6.47 11.42
N GLN A 13 13.83 -6.19 10.39
CA GLN A 13 13.61 -6.72 9.04
C GLN A 13 13.65 -8.24 9.00
N PHE A 14 14.61 -8.84 9.72
CA PHE A 14 14.72 -10.30 9.81
C PHE A 14 13.48 -10.93 10.43
N LEU A 15 13.03 -10.41 11.59
CA LEU A 15 11.87 -10.94 12.29
C LEU A 15 10.58 -10.78 11.47
N LYS A 16 10.38 -9.63 10.82
CA LYS A 16 9.23 -9.41 9.91
C LYS A 16 9.23 -10.43 8.78
N LYS A 17 10.36 -10.58 8.10
CA LYS A 17 10.52 -11.54 7.00
C LYS A 17 10.21 -12.98 7.42
N ARG A 18 10.72 -13.43 8.57
CA ARG A 18 10.43 -14.78 9.09
C ARG A 18 8.95 -15.00 9.39
N ILE A 19 8.27 -13.97 9.93
CA ILE A 19 6.83 -14.00 10.19
C ILE A 19 6.06 -14.06 8.86
N GLU A 20 6.42 -13.22 7.89
CA GLU A 20 5.83 -13.21 6.53
C GLU A 20 6.02 -14.55 5.79
N GLU A 21 7.21 -15.15 5.89
CA GLU A 21 7.52 -16.47 5.30
C GLU A 21 6.88 -17.64 6.07
N GLY A 22 6.13 -17.38 7.15
CA GLY A 22 5.43 -18.39 7.94
C GLY A 22 6.34 -19.27 8.81
N HIS A 23 7.59 -18.87 9.03
CA HIS A 23 8.51 -19.56 9.95
C HIS A 23 8.05 -19.48 11.41
N TYR A 24 7.36 -18.40 11.77
CA TYR A 24 6.66 -18.26 13.04
C TYR A 24 5.17 -18.06 12.74
N LYS A 25 4.34 -19.04 13.09
CA LYS A 25 2.91 -19.00 12.79
C LYS A 25 2.17 -18.08 13.74
N GLU A 26 0.96 -17.68 13.35
CA GLU A 26 0.08 -16.93 14.23
C GLU A 26 -0.10 -17.62 15.59
N ARG A 27 -0.08 -16.85 16.68
CA ARG A 27 -0.16 -17.34 18.06
C ARG A 27 0.98 -18.27 18.47
N GLU A 28 1.98 -18.47 17.61
CA GLU A 28 3.20 -19.19 17.97
C GLU A 28 4.10 -18.28 18.79
N ARG A 29 4.80 -18.89 19.75
CA ARG A 29 5.75 -18.22 20.62
C ARG A 29 7.06 -18.03 19.86
N LEU A 30 7.60 -16.82 19.86
CA LEU A 30 8.94 -16.57 19.34
C LEU A 30 10.01 -17.23 20.22
N PRO A 31 11.16 -17.61 19.65
CA PRO A 31 12.34 -17.91 20.44
C PRO A 31 12.70 -16.72 21.35
N SER A 32 13.41 -17.02 22.43
CA SER A 32 13.89 -15.99 23.35
C SER A 32 14.81 -14.98 22.64
N ASP A 33 14.91 -13.78 23.20
CA ASP A 33 15.83 -12.75 22.71
C ASP A 33 17.30 -13.25 22.65
N TYR A 34 17.68 -14.16 23.56
CA TYR A 34 18.96 -14.85 23.57
C TYR A 34 19.15 -15.84 22.40
N GLU A 35 18.13 -16.62 22.06
CA GLU A 35 18.19 -17.56 20.94
C GLU A 35 18.26 -16.80 19.61
N LEU A 36 17.41 -15.77 19.46
CA LEU A 36 17.39 -14.89 18.29
C LEU A 36 18.71 -14.13 18.13
N SER A 37 19.33 -13.67 19.23
CA SER A 37 20.63 -12.99 19.16
C SER A 37 21.74 -13.92 18.63
N ARG A 38 21.70 -15.22 18.98
CA ARG A 38 22.64 -16.21 18.45
C ARG A 38 22.39 -16.53 16.98
N GLU A 39 21.13 -16.62 16.57
CA GLU A 39 20.76 -16.87 15.16
C GLU A 39 21.19 -15.69 14.27
N LEU A 40 20.98 -14.47 14.75
CA LEU A 40 21.25 -13.24 14.00
C LEU A 40 22.72 -12.78 14.05
N GLY A 41 23.50 -13.31 15.00
CA GLY A 41 24.85 -12.80 15.30
C GLY A 41 24.83 -11.34 15.77
N LEU A 42 23.77 -10.93 16.47
CA LEU A 42 23.57 -9.56 16.96
C LEU A 42 23.65 -9.52 18.48
N GLU A 43 23.91 -8.33 19.03
CA GLU A 43 23.83 -8.09 20.46
C GLU A 43 22.40 -8.31 20.98
N ARG A 44 22.28 -8.92 22.17
CA ARG A 44 20.98 -9.24 22.76
C ARG A 44 20.12 -7.99 23.01
N SER A 45 20.76 -6.88 23.36
CA SER A 45 20.08 -5.59 23.54
C SER A 45 19.39 -5.14 22.25
N ALA A 46 20.06 -5.27 21.10
CA ALA A 46 19.52 -4.87 19.80
C ALA A 46 18.31 -5.72 19.39
N VAL A 47 18.38 -7.04 19.61
CA VAL A 47 17.26 -7.96 19.35
C VAL A 47 16.09 -7.66 20.28
N ARG A 48 16.35 -7.39 21.56
CA ARG A 48 15.30 -7.04 22.51
C ARG A 48 14.62 -5.73 22.13
N ASP A 49 15.37 -4.71 21.73
CA ASP A 49 14.82 -3.43 21.31
C ASP A 49 13.98 -3.59 20.02
N ALA A 50 14.43 -4.43 19.09
CA ALA A 50 13.66 -4.80 17.90
C ALA A 50 12.35 -5.52 18.25
N ILE A 51 12.37 -6.48 19.18
CA ILE A 51 11.16 -7.17 19.65
C ILE A 51 10.21 -6.17 20.31
N GLN A 52 10.72 -5.26 21.15
CA GLN A 52 9.90 -4.21 21.79
C GLN A 52 9.26 -3.28 20.77
N PHE A 53 10.00 -2.90 19.73
CA PHE A 53 9.44 -2.15 18.61
C PHE A 53 8.33 -2.94 17.91
N LEU A 54 8.54 -4.22 17.61
CA LEU A 54 7.50 -5.06 16.98
C LEU A 54 6.27 -5.31 17.88
N VAL A 55 6.44 -5.24 19.20
CA VAL A 55 5.31 -5.22 20.15
C VAL A 55 4.58 -3.88 20.11
N GLN A 56 5.30 -2.75 20.00
CA GLN A 56 4.68 -1.43 19.82
C GLN A 56 3.92 -1.30 18.49
N GLU A 57 4.36 -2.02 17.47
CA GLU A 57 3.72 -2.10 16.15
C GLU A 57 2.62 -3.16 16.06
N ASP A 58 2.21 -3.79 17.17
CA ASP A 58 1.18 -4.84 17.25
C ASP A 58 1.46 -6.11 16.39
N ILE A 59 2.70 -6.27 15.89
CA ILE A 59 3.12 -7.47 15.14
C ILE A 59 3.37 -8.63 16.11
N LEU A 60 3.86 -8.31 17.30
CA LEU A 60 4.09 -9.25 18.39
C LEU A 60 3.23 -8.91 19.60
N LEU A 61 2.78 -9.93 20.31
CA LEU A 61 2.09 -9.81 21.59
C LEU A 61 3.01 -10.28 22.72
N TYR A 62 3.26 -9.41 23.70
CA TYR A 62 3.94 -9.81 24.94
C TYR A 62 2.94 -10.40 25.94
N ARG A 63 3.26 -11.57 26.49
CA ARG A 63 2.56 -12.19 27.63
C ARG A 63 3.51 -12.30 28.81
N PRO A 64 3.27 -11.56 29.92
CA PRO A 64 4.13 -11.60 31.10
C PRO A 64 4.37 -13.02 31.60
N GLY A 65 5.64 -13.37 31.85
CA GLY A 65 6.05 -14.70 32.30
C GLY A 65 5.98 -15.82 31.25
N VAL A 66 5.43 -15.56 30.06
CA VAL A 66 5.25 -16.57 29.00
C VAL A 66 6.11 -16.27 27.78
N GLY A 67 6.28 -15.00 27.38
CA GLY A 67 7.13 -14.60 26.25
C GLY A 67 6.39 -13.80 25.18
N TYR A 68 6.99 -13.70 24.00
CA TYR A 68 6.44 -12.97 22.85
C TYR A 68 5.78 -13.94 21.87
N PHE A 69 4.66 -13.55 21.30
CA PHE A 69 3.86 -14.34 20.38
C PHE A 69 3.64 -13.58 19.09
N VAL A 70 3.60 -14.25 17.95
CA VAL A 70 3.12 -13.62 16.71
C VAL A 70 1.66 -13.24 16.92
N HIS A 71 1.37 -11.95 16.76
CA HIS A 71 0.02 -11.45 16.94
C HIS A 71 -0.89 -12.09 15.88
N SER A 72 -2.09 -12.54 16.27
CA SER A 72 -3.05 -13.19 15.34
C SER A 72 -3.89 -12.19 14.54
N LYS A 73 -3.35 -11.00 14.28
CA LYS A 73 -3.95 -10.04 13.35
C LYS A 73 -3.25 -10.25 12.01
N PRO A 74 -3.95 -10.12 10.88
CA PRO A 74 -3.37 -10.37 9.58
C PRO A 74 -2.06 -9.61 9.43
N ILE A 75 -1.04 -10.31 8.96
CA ILE A 75 0.27 -9.77 8.61
C ILE A 75 0.02 -8.66 7.59
N LEU A 76 -0.05 -7.44 8.10
CA LEU A 76 0.10 -6.14 7.45
C LEU A 76 -0.37 -6.08 5.99
N SER A 77 -1.68 -5.99 5.77
CA SER A 77 -2.16 -5.13 4.68
C SER A 77 -1.67 -3.71 5.00
N SER A 78 -1.18 -2.96 4.03
CA SER A 78 -0.65 -1.61 4.26
C SER A 78 -1.61 -0.81 5.15
N GLY A 79 -1.11 -0.24 6.24
CA GLY A 79 -1.89 0.72 7.02
C GLY A 79 -2.43 1.78 6.05
N ILE A 80 -3.65 2.24 6.26
CA ILE A 80 -4.30 3.19 5.34
C ILE A 80 -3.49 4.49 5.16
N GLU A 81 -2.62 4.77 6.14
CA GLU A 81 -1.66 5.87 6.17
C GLU A 81 -0.38 5.63 5.34
N GLN A 82 -0.10 4.39 4.96
CA GLN A 82 1.08 4.03 4.19
C GLN A 82 0.80 4.21 2.70
N LEU A 83 1.54 5.13 2.09
CA LEU A 83 1.45 5.37 0.66
C LEU A 83 2.29 4.34 -0.10
N GLY A 84 1.63 3.59 -0.97
CA GLY A 84 2.25 2.67 -1.92
C GLY A 84 1.39 2.57 -3.18
N SER A 85 1.99 2.06 -4.25
CA SER A 85 1.26 1.68 -5.46
C SER A 85 0.47 0.38 -5.24
N VAL A 86 -0.59 0.16 -6.01
CA VAL A 86 -1.34 -1.12 -5.97
C VAL A 86 -0.45 -2.32 -6.27
N THR A 87 0.56 -2.15 -7.15
CA THR A 87 1.58 -3.18 -7.41
C THR A 87 2.32 -3.58 -6.14
N GLU A 88 2.79 -2.59 -5.36
CA GLU A 88 3.50 -2.83 -4.11
C GLU A 88 2.59 -3.44 -3.04
N MET A 89 1.33 -3.01 -2.94
CA MET A 89 0.36 -3.61 -2.02
C MET A 89 0.16 -5.11 -2.31
N ILE A 90 0.03 -5.49 -3.59
CA ILE A 90 -0.12 -6.90 -3.99
C ILE A 90 1.15 -7.68 -3.65
N GLN A 91 2.34 -7.13 -3.95
CA GLN A 91 3.62 -7.77 -3.61
C GLN A 91 3.80 -7.96 -2.09
N GLN A 92 3.44 -6.94 -1.29
CA GLN A 92 3.50 -7.00 0.17
C GLN A 92 2.56 -8.06 0.75
N SER A 93 1.46 -8.38 0.07
CA SER A 93 0.58 -9.48 0.43
C SER A 93 1.12 -10.88 0.07
N GLY A 94 2.34 -10.98 -0.48
CA GLY A 94 2.95 -12.23 -0.91
C GLY A 94 2.40 -12.77 -2.23
N LYS A 95 1.74 -11.92 -3.02
CA LYS A 95 1.06 -12.28 -4.28
C LYS A 95 1.82 -11.75 -5.50
N THR A 96 1.65 -12.42 -6.64
CA THR A 96 2.24 -11.97 -7.90
C THR A 96 1.35 -10.89 -8.52
N PRO A 97 1.85 -9.64 -8.70
CA PRO A 97 1.06 -8.60 -9.35
C PRO A 97 0.96 -8.84 -10.85
N GLY A 98 -0.21 -8.54 -11.41
CA GLY A 98 -0.42 -8.45 -12.85
C GLY A 98 -1.32 -7.28 -13.21
N VAL A 99 -1.45 -7.04 -14.51
CA VAL A 99 -2.22 -5.92 -15.06
C VAL A 99 -2.94 -6.37 -16.33
N GLN A 100 -4.21 -5.99 -16.44
CA GLN A 100 -4.96 -6.01 -17.70
C GLN A 100 -5.34 -4.56 -18.03
N TYR A 101 -5.01 -4.11 -19.24
CA TYR A 101 -5.35 -2.77 -19.70
C TYR A 101 -6.78 -2.75 -20.22
N ILE A 102 -7.62 -1.87 -19.69
CA ILE A 102 -9.03 -1.74 -20.07
C ILE A 102 -9.18 -0.64 -21.11
N SER A 103 -8.73 0.58 -20.81
CA SER A 103 -8.78 1.71 -21.72
C SER A 103 -7.68 2.74 -21.42
N ALA A 104 -7.34 3.55 -22.41
CA ALA A 104 -6.46 4.69 -22.29
C ALA A 104 -6.96 5.79 -23.24
N GLU A 105 -7.39 6.92 -22.68
CA GLU A 105 -8.10 7.96 -23.43
C GLU A 105 -7.60 9.36 -23.10
N LEU A 106 -7.71 10.26 -24.08
CA LEU A 106 -7.46 11.68 -23.90
C LEU A 106 -8.78 12.38 -23.56
N THR A 107 -8.86 12.99 -22.38
CA THR A 107 -10.07 13.65 -21.89
C THR A 107 -9.81 15.13 -21.61
N ARG A 108 -10.86 15.95 -21.69
CA ARG A 108 -10.78 17.36 -21.29
C ARG A 108 -10.94 17.49 -19.76
N PRO A 109 -10.34 18.51 -19.13
CA PRO A 109 -10.52 18.82 -17.73
C PRO A 109 -11.99 19.09 -17.39
N THR A 110 -12.51 18.39 -16.38
CA THR A 110 -13.76 18.74 -15.71
C THR A 110 -13.53 19.87 -14.70
N ASP A 111 -14.60 20.48 -14.18
CA ASP A 111 -14.49 21.47 -13.10
C ASP A 111 -13.86 20.89 -11.83
N GLN A 112 -14.07 19.59 -11.56
CA GLN A 112 -13.41 18.92 -10.44
C GLN A 112 -11.92 18.74 -10.70
N ASP A 113 -11.51 18.40 -11.93
CA ASP A 113 -10.09 18.27 -12.26
C ASP A 113 -9.37 19.61 -12.11
N ARG A 114 -9.96 20.71 -12.61
CA ARG A 114 -9.38 22.06 -12.46
C ARG A 114 -9.17 22.44 -11.00
N LYS A 115 -10.09 22.02 -10.10
CA LYS A 115 -9.93 22.23 -8.66
C LYS A 115 -8.85 21.35 -8.05
N ARG A 116 -8.81 20.06 -8.41
CA ARG A 116 -7.86 19.07 -7.87
C ARG A 116 -6.42 19.37 -8.26
N PHE A 117 -6.21 19.77 -9.51
CA PHE A 117 -4.88 20.02 -10.07
C PHE A 117 -4.45 21.49 -10.02
N ALA A 118 -5.24 22.37 -9.39
CA ALA A 118 -4.85 23.77 -9.22
C ALA A 118 -3.48 23.87 -8.50
N PRO A 119 -2.59 24.80 -8.93
CA PRO A 119 -2.82 25.87 -9.90
C PRO A 119 -2.48 25.49 -11.36
N LEU A 120 -2.25 24.20 -11.67
CA LEU A 120 -1.85 23.79 -13.01
C LEU A 120 -2.97 24.03 -14.03
N ASP A 121 -2.63 24.70 -15.13
CA ASP A 121 -3.51 24.80 -16.29
C ASP A 121 -3.28 23.59 -17.20
N ILE A 122 -4.11 22.58 -17.01
CA ILE A 122 -4.09 21.32 -17.76
C ILE A 122 -5.22 21.35 -18.77
N GLU A 123 -4.87 21.31 -20.06
CA GLU A 123 -5.84 21.32 -21.16
C GLU A 123 -6.35 19.92 -21.49
N GLN A 124 -5.53 18.89 -21.24
CA GLN A 124 -5.81 17.51 -21.58
C GLN A 124 -5.27 16.55 -20.52
N PHE A 125 -6.09 15.58 -20.16
CA PHE A 125 -5.74 14.49 -19.26
C PHE A 125 -5.62 13.20 -20.04
N THR A 126 -4.58 12.45 -19.75
CA THR A 126 -4.54 11.01 -20.00
C THR A 126 -5.35 10.33 -18.88
N GLN A 127 -6.46 9.68 -19.23
CA GLN A 127 -7.20 8.78 -18.35
C GLN A 127 -6.84 7.34 -18.70
N LEU A 128 -6.44 6.57 -17.69
CA LEU A 128 -6.01 5.19 -17.81
C LEU A 128 -6.85 4.31 -16.90
N GLU A 129 -7.48 3.29 -17.47
CA GLU A 129 -8.27 2.30 -16.73
C GLU A 129 -7.62 0.93 -16.83
N ARG A 130 -7.39 0.32 -15.67
CA ARG A 130 -6.64 -0.93 -15.55
C ARG A 130 -7.27 -1.84 -14.51
N LEU A 131 -7.23 -3.13 -14.78
CA LEU A 131 -7.54 -4.17 -13.81
C LEU A 131 -6.24 -4.73 -13.26
N ARG A 132 -6.06 -4.63 -11.94
CA ARG A 132 -4.91 -5.21 -11.23
C ARG A 132 -5.26 -6.61 -10.76
N THR A 133 -4.34 -7.54 -10.99
CA THR A 133 -4.52 -8.92 -10.60
C THR A 133 -3.53 -9.34 -9.53
N ALA A 134 -3.96 -10.23 -8.63
CA ALA A 134 -3.11 -10.92 -7.66
C ALA A 134 -3.16 -12.42 -7.97
N ASP A 135 -2.02 -13.03 -8.30
CA ASP A 135 -1.92 -14.42 -8.79
C ASP A 135 -2.86 -14.71 -10.00
N GLY A 136 -3.10 -13.70 -10.84
CA GLY A 136 -3.96 -13.79 -12.02
C GLY A 136 -5.43 -13.45 -11.77
N GLU A 137 -5.88 -13.38 -10.52
CA GLU A 137 -7.27 -13.02 -10.18
C GLU A 137 -7.45 -11.49 -10.11
N PRO A 138 -8.49 -10.90 -10.72
CA PRO A 138 -8.83 -9.48 -10.60
C PRO A 138 -9.16 -9.06 -9.17
N VAL A 139 -8.47 -8.03 -8.67
CA VAL A 139 -8.62 -7.59 -7.27
C VAL A 139 -8.77 -6.07 -7.09
N VAL A 140 -8.32 -5.26 -8.06
CA VAL A 140 -8.53 -3.80 -8.05
C VAL A 140 -8.85 -3.28 -9.45
N TYR A 141 -9.89 -2.46 -9.57
CA TYR A 141 -10.12 -1.63 -10.75
C TYR A 141 -9.55 -0.22 -10.51
N CYS A 142 -8.62 0.21 -11.35
CA CYS A 142 -7.90 1.47 -11.20
C CYS A 142 -8.30 2.44 -12.30
N ILE A 143 -8.66 3.67 -11.93
CA ILE A 143 -8.80 4.81 -12.83
C ILE A 143 -7.75 5.85 -12.44
N ASP A 144 -6.77 6.07 -13.31
CA ASP A 144 -5.70 7.04 -13.11
C ASP A 144 -5.89 8.22 -14.09
N ARG A 145 -5.89 9.46 -13.58
CA ARG A 145 -5.93 10.69 -14.37
C ARG A 145 -4.66 11.51 -14.12
N VAL A 146 -3.97 11.85 -15.20
CA VAL A 146 -2.67 12.54 -15.17
C VAL A 146 -2.59 13.54 -16.33
N ASP A 147 -1.87 14.64 -16.12
CA ASP A 147 -1.61 15.62 -17.18
C ASP A 147 -0.96 14.92 -18.40
N HIS A 148 -1.59 15.06 -19.57
CA HIS A 148 -1.11 14.44 -20.80
C HIS A 148 0.34 14.85 -21.14
N ARG A 149 0.77 16.07 -20.76
CA ARG A 149 2.13 16.57 -21.00
C ARG A 149 3.21 15.75 -20.30
N ILE A 150 2.88 15.15 -19.15
CA ILE A 150 3.83 14.35 -18.36
C ILE A 150 3.64 12.84 -18.55
N MET A 151 2.47 12.41 -19.01
CA MET A 151 2.18 11.01 -19.31
C MET A 151 1.38 10.87 -20.63
N PRO A 152 2.04 10.98 -21.79
CA PRO A 152 1.43 10.69 -23.08
C PRO A 152 0.95 9.23 -23.20
N LEU A 153 0.00 8.98 -24.10
CA LEU A 153 -0.62 7.66 -24.26
C LEU A 153 0.41 6.58 -24.64
N GLU A 154 1.45 6.95 -25.37
CA GLU A 154 2.51 6.06 -25.85
C GLU A 154 3.38 5.50 -24.71
N LEU A 155 3.36 6.13 -23.54
CA LEU A 155 4.16 5.72 -22.38
C LEU A 155 3.41 4.77 -21.42
N ILE A 156 2.09 4.67 -21.55
CA ILE A 156 1.20 3.96 -20.62
C ILE A 156 1.50 2.46 -20.53
N HIS A 157 1.84 1.83 -21.66
CA HIS A 157 2.05 0.39 -21.75
C HIS A 157 3.44 -0.06 -21.29
N ASN A 158 4.35 0.88 -21.02
CA ASN A 158 5.74 0.55 -20.76
C ASN A 158 6.05 0.25 -19.29
N THR A 159 5.05 0.37 -18.39
CA THR A 159 5.26 0.19 -16.95
C THR A 159 4.06 -0.42 -16.26
N GLU A 160 4.32 -1.38 -15.38
CA GLU A 160 3.28 -1.98 -14.54
C GLU A 160 2.75 -0.99 -13.48
N SER A 161 3.59 -0.10 -12.95
CA SER A 161 3.20 0.87 -11.92
C SER A 161 3.20 2.30 -12.47
N ILE A 162 2.09 3.01 -12.25
CA ILE A 162 1.96 4.43 -12.65
C ILE A 162 2.92 5.33 -11.86
N PHE A 163 3.25 4.95 -10.61
CA PHE A 163 4.23 5.66 -9.80
C PHE A 163 5.62 5.55 -10.43
N THR A 164 6.01 4.35 -10.84
CA THR A 164 7.28 4.11 -11.54
C THR A 164 7.31 4.83 -12.88
N ALA A 165 6.19 4.88 -13.61
CA ALA A 165 6.06 5.63 -14.86
C ALA A 165 6.35 7.12 -14.68
N LEU A 166 5.67 7.75 -13.71
CA LEU A 166 5.83 9.17 -13.39
C LEU A 166 7.27 9.50 -12.98
N LYS A 167 7.87 8.66 -12.14
CA LYS A 167 9.28 8.82 -11.74
C LYS A 167 10.23 8.69 -12.92
N THR A 168 10.03 7.69 -13.77
CA THR A 168 10.96 7.35 -14.85
C THR A 168 10.89 8.38 -15.98
N TYR A 169 9.68 8.67 -16.47
CA TYR A 169 9.47 9.46 -17.68
C TYR A 169 9.25 10.95 -17.40
N ALA A 170 8.56 11.29 -16.32
CA ALA A 170 8.24 12.68 -15.99
C ALA A 170 9.16 13.29 -14.92
N LYS A 171 10.03 12.48 -14.30
CA LYS A 171 10.84 12.88 -13.13
C LYS A 171 9.98 13.44 -11.99
N LYS A 172 8.74 12.95 -11.88
CA LYS A 172 7.82 13.29 -10.79
C LYS A 172 7.79 12.13 -9.79
N GLU A 173 8.32 12.37 -8.59
CA GLU A 173 8.22 11.42 -7.49
C GLU A 173 7.07 11.83 -6.57
N ILE A 174 6.18 10.88 -6.27
CA ILE A 174 5.09 11.07 -5.33
C ILE A 174 5.66 10.99 -3.91
N ASP A 175 5.39 12.02 -3.11
CA ASP A 175 5.84 12.16 -1.72
C ASP A 175 4.71 11.87 -0.73
N TYR A 176 3.51 12.41 -0.99
CA TYR A 176 2.33 12.17 -0.16
C TYR A 176 1.04 12.18 -1.00
N ALA A 177 -0.04 11.69 -0.41
CA ALA A 177 -1.36 11.72 -1.02
C ALA A 177 -2.45 12.08 -0.01
N VAL A 178 -3.49 12.76 -0.47
CA VAL A 178 -4.72 12.98 0.29
C VAL A 178 -5.75 11.97 -0.21
N ALA A 179 -6.23 11.11 0.71
CA ALA A 179 -7.08 9.98 0.37
C ALA A 179 -8.47 10.09 1.02
N HIS A 180 -9.49 9.70 0.27
CA HIS A 180 -10.87 9.52 0.74
C HIS A 180 -11.31 8.09 0.43
N ILE A 181 -12.02 7.48 1.38
CA ILE A 181 -12.49 6.09 1.26
C ILE A 181 -14.00 6.08 1.36
N GLU A 182 -14.60 5.44 0.37
CA GLU A 182 -16.04 5.32 0.23
C GLU A 182 -16.39 3.84 0.05
N PRO A 183 -17.33 3.30 0.84
CA PRO A 183 -17.91 2.00 0.53
C PRO A 183 -18.80 2.14 -0.70
N ILE A 184 -18.61 1.27 -1.67
CA ILE A 184 -19.48 1.14 -2.84
C ILE A 184 -20.16 -0.22 -2.71
N ALA A 185 -21.48 -0.25 -2.84
CA ALA A 185 -22.21 -1.52 -2.93
C ALA A 185 -21.88 -2.19 -4.29
N TYR A 186 -22.79 -3.00 -4.83
CA TYR A 186 -22.61 -3.52 -6.18
C TYR A 186 -22.59 -2.39 -7.22
N HIS A 187 -21.55 -2.36 -8.05
CA HIS A 187 -21.43 -1.44 -9.18
C HIS A 187 -21.60 -2.21 -10.49
N GLU A 188 -22.59 -1.85 -11.30
CA GLU A 188 -23.02 -2.64 -12.47
C GLU A 188 -21.90 -2.91 -13.48
N GLU A 189 -21.00 -1.94 -13.70
CA GLU A 189 -19.89 -2.11 -14.64
C GLU A 189 -18.62 -2.70 -14.00
N ILE A 190 -18.22 -2.21 -12.82
CA ILE A 190 -16.94 -2.54 -12.18
C ILE A 190 -16.99 -3.88 -11.44
N SER A 191 -18.09 -4.21 -10.74
CA SER A 191 -18.18 -5.45 -9.96
C SER A 191 -18.03 -6.71 -10.82
N PRO A 192 -18.65 -6.82 -12.02
CA PRO A 192 -18.40 -7.94 -12.92
C PRO A 192 -16.94 -8.06 -13.36
N MET A 193 -16.25 -6.95 -13.63
CA MET A 193 -14.83 -6.98 -14.02
C MET A 193 -13.92 -7.48 -12.89
N LEU A 194 -14.34 -7.28 -11.64
CA LEU A 194 -13.64 -7.76 -10.46
C LEU A 194 -14.04 -9.19 -10.05
N ASN A 195 -14.97 -9.84 -10.76
CA ASN A 195 -15.59 -11.10 -10.33
C ASN A 195 -16.15 -10.99 -8.90
N SER A 196 -16.77 -9.86 -8.57
CA SER A 196 -17.33 -9.59 -7.25
C SER A 196 -18.83 -9.88 -7.22
N ASP A 197 -19.28 -10.61 -6.20
CA ASP A 197 -20.68 -11.00 -6.06
C ASP A 197 -21.58 -9.79 -5.68
N PRO A 198 -22.89 -9.83 -6.01
CA PRO A 198 -23.83 -8.73 -5.69
C PRO A 198 -23.93 -8.32 -4.22
N ASP A 199 -23.60 -9.23 -3.30
CA ASP A 199 -23.59 -9.01 -1.85
C ASP A 199 -22.24 -8.51 -1.33
N GLN A 200 -21.20 -8.49 -2.17
CA GLN A 200 -19.89 -7.95 -1.85
C GLN A 200 -19.80 -6.47 -2.14
N ALA A 201 -19.33 -5.71 -1.15
CA ALA A 201 -19.00 -4.31 -1.33
C ALA A 201 -17.61 -4.16 -1.95
N LEU A 202 -17.42 -3.05 -2.67
CA LEU A 202 -16.11 -2.54 -3.06
C LEU A 202 -15.70 -1.41 -2.09
N LEU A 203 -14.40 -1.24 -1.91
CA LEU A 203 -13.82 -0.08 -1.23
C LEU A 203 -13.22 0.83 -2.29
N LEU A 204 -13.80 2.02 -2.45
CA LEU A 204 -13.29 3.04 -3.37
C LEU A 204 -12.35 3.99 -2.63
N LEU A 205 -11.07 3.94 -3.00
CA LEU A 205 -10.03 4.83 -2.53
C LEU A 205 -9.77 5.91 -3.61
N LYS A 206 -10.25 7.13 -3.36
CA LYS A 206 -9.99 8.32 -4.20
C LYS A 206 -8.81 9.08 -3.63
N GLN A 207 -7.79 9.34 -4.44
CA GLN A 207 -6.55 9.95 -3.98
C GLN A 207 -6.07 11.04 -4.91
N MET A 208 -5.59 12.13 -4.32
CA MET A 208 -4.77 13.12 -5.01
C MET A 208 -3.34 12.96 -4.52
N HIS A 209 -2.41 12.74 -5.45
CA HIS A 209 -1.00 12.49 -5.17
C HIS A 209 -0.16 13.71 -5.50
N PHE A 210 0.80 14.02 -4.63
CA PHE A 210 1.61 15.23 -4.69
C PHE A 210 3.09 14.90 -4.63
N THR A 211 3.92 15.74 -5.26
CA THR A 211 5.37 15.72 -5.06
C THR A 211 5.75 16.42 -3.76
N LYS A 212 7.03 16.35 -3.39
CA LYS A 212 7.61 17.06 -2.23
C LYS A 212 7.45 18.58 -2.32
N GLU A 213 7.36 19.12 -3.52
CA GLU A 213 7.12 20.53 -3.81
C GLU A 213 5.62 20.90 -3.77
N ASN A 214 4.75 19.97 -3.34
CA ASN A 214 3.28 20.09 -3.31
C ASN A 214 2.64 20.25 -4.70
N GLU A 215 3.28 19.75 -5.75
CA GLU A 215 2.70 19.75 -7.09
C GLU A 215 1.70 18.58 -7.24
N PRO A 216 0.45 18.83 -7.65
CA PRO A 216 -0.53 17.77 -7.92
C PRO A 216 -0.19 17.03 -9.22
N VAL A 217 0.11 15.73 -9.15
CA VAL A 217 0.63 14.97 -10.31
C VAL A 217 -0.27 13.84 -10.78
N LEU A 218 -1.08 13.26 -9.89
CA LEU A 218 -1.92 12.11 -10.22
C LEU A 218 -3.19 12.15 -9.37
N TYR A 219 -4.32 11.97 -10.03
CA TYR A 219 -5.56 11.60 -9.38
C TYR A 219 -5.81 10.11 -9.64
N SER A 220 -6.08 9.33 -8.59
CA SER A 220 -6.44 7.92 -8.74
C SER A 220 -7.75 7.60 -8.04
N ALA A 221 -8.58 6.78 -8.67
CA ALA A 221 -9.76 6.17 -8.08
C ALA A 221 -9.61 4.65 -8.18
N ASN A 222 -9.36 4.00 -7.05
CA ASN A 222 -9.08 2.56 -6.98
C ASN A 222 -10.24 1.85 -6.28
N PHE A 223 -10.91 0.95 -6.98
CA PHE A 223 -11.99 0.12 -6.46
C PHE A 223 -11.41 -1.23 -6.06
N PHE A 224 -11.23 -1.44 -4.76
CA PHE A 224 -10.72 -2.67 -4.19
C PHE A 224 -11.87 -3.62 -3.87
N ARG A 225 -11.66 -4.90 -4.13
CA ARG A 225 -12.46 -5.97 -3.55
C ARG A 225 -12.31 -6.00 -2.04
N ALA A 226 -13.40 -5.78 -1.31
CA ALA A 226 -13.38 -5.70 0.16
C ALA A 226 -13.16 -7.08 0.84
N ASP A 227 -13.39 -8.17 0.13
CA ASP A 227 -13.12 -9.53 0.58
C ASP A 227 -11.63 -9.91 0.42
N VAL A 228 -10.90 -9.21 -0.45
CA VAL A 228 -9.46 -9.42 -0.70
C VAL A 228 -8.61 -8.42 0.07
N PHE A 229 -9.02 -7.15 0.11
CA PHE A 229 -8.28 -6.08 0.77
C PHE A 229 -8.96 -5.60 2.04
N SER A 230 -8.16 -5.46 3.10
CA SER A 230 -8.57 -4.84 4.35
C SER A 230 -7.62 -3.69 4.66
N PHE A 231 -8.14 -2.49 4.91
CA PHE A 231 -7.33 -1.37 5.39
C PHE A 231 -7.52 -1.19 6.89
N TYR A 232 -6.43 -0.96 7.63
CA TYR A 232 -6.50 -0.64 9.06
C TYR A 232 -5.86 0.72 9.34
N VAL A 233 -6.22 1.33 10.46
CA VAL A 233 -5.60 2.56 10.95
C VAL A 233 -5.32 2.44 12.44
N LEU A 234 -4.08 2.71 12.85
CA LEU A 234 -3.70 2.74 14.26
C LEU A 234 -4.05 4.11 14.86
N ARG A 235 -5.06 4.14 15.74
CA ARG A 235 -5.45 5.36 16.45
C ARG A 235 -4.76 5.42 17.81
N LYS A 236 -3.88 6.41 18.01
CA LYS A 236 -3.23 6.68 19.29
C LYS A 236 -3.89 7.87 19.98
N ARG A 237 -4.06 7.78 21.30
CA ARG A 237 -4.49 8.93 22.12
C ARG A 237 -3.25 9.75 22.46
N HIS A 238 -3.27 11.04 22.17
CA HIS A 238 -2.26 11.95 22.74
C HIS A 238 -2.56 12.09 24.23
N THR A 239 -1.70 11.52 25.07
CA THR A 239 -1.56 11.95 26.47
C THR A 239 -0.69 13.20 26.48
N GLU A 240 -1.26 14.30 26.95
CA GLU A 240 -0.53 15.53 27.30
C GLU A 240 0.53 15.27 28.38
#